data_AF-A0A6N7Y8B1-F1
#
_entry.id   AF-A0A6N7Y8B1-F1
#
_cell.length_a   1.000
_cell.length_b   1.000
_cell.length_c   1.000
_cell.angle_alpha   90.00
_cell.angle_beta   90.00
_cell.angle_gamma   90.00
#
_symmetry.space_group_name_H-M   'P 1'
#
loop_
_entity.id
_entity.type
_entity.pdbx_description
1 polymer ?
#
loop_
_entity_poly.entity_id
_entity_poly.type
_entity_poly.pdbx_seq_one_letter_code
_entity_poly.pdbx_strand_id
1 'polypeptide(L)'
;MRIIILSLLFLINLIFVIQTFNTTFNVSYLSLRIILAVFTFVVTGYLLLLSNNNKWGTYLTILTLIISLIHIIVIAHSMYVYIY
;
A
#
# COMPACT_ATOMS: atom_id res chain seq x y z
N MET A 1 -13.62 -7.04 -12.36
CA MET A 1 -13.52 -7.19 -10.89
C MET A 1 -12.09 -7.01 -10.36
N ARG A 2 -11.11 -7.87 -10.71
CA ARG A 2 -9.70 -7.74 -10.25
C ARG A 2 -9.08 -6.35 -10.48
N ILE A 3 -9.25 -5.76 -11.66
CA ILE A 3 -8.71 -4.43 -12.00
C ILE A 3 -9.32 -3.32 -11.12
N ILE A 4 -10.63 -3.39 -10.86
CA ILE A 4 -11.33 -2.40 -10.02
C ILE A 4 -10.82 -2.48 -8.59
N ILE A 5 -10.71 -3.70 -8.03
CA ILE A 5 -10.21 -3.92 -6.67
C ILE A 5 -8.76 -3.42 -6.54
N LEU A 6 -7.90 -3.75 -7.50
CA LEU A 6 -6.51 -3.30 -7.48
C LEU A 6 -6.39 -1.78 -7.64
N SER A 7 -7.20 -1.16 -8.49
CA SER A 7 -7.23 0.30 -8.64
C SER A 7 -7.70 0.99 -7.36
N LEU A 8 -8.66 0.41 -6.64
CA LEU A 8 -9.10 0.94 -5.36
C LEU A 8 -8.01 0.82 -4.29
N LEU A 9 -7.36 -0.35 -4.19
CA LEU A 9 -6.24 -0.58 -3.28
C LEU A 9 -5.04 0.32 -3.60
N PHE A 10 -4.80 0.58 -4.88
CA PHE A 10 -3.79 1.54 -5.34
C PHE A 10 -4.08 2.94 -4.81
N LEU A 11 -5.28 3.46 -5.07
CA LEU A 11 -5.67 4.82 -4.71
C LEU A 11 -5.62 5.03 -3.20
N ILE A 12 -6.13 4.08 -2.42
CA ILE A 12 -6.14 4.19 -0.97
C ILE A 12 -4.72 4.22 -0.41
N ASN A 13 -3.83 3.31 -0.85
CA ASN A 13 -2.43 3.34 -0.41
C ASN A 13 -1.75 4.67 -0.79
N LEU A 14 -1.99 5.15 -2.01
CA LEU A 14 -1.40 6.40 -2.49
C LEU A 14 -1.86 7.61 -1.66
N ILE A 15 -3.14 7.67 -1.29
CA ILE A 15 -3.68 8.71 -0.40
C ILE A 15 -2.96 8.69 0.96
N PHE A 16 -2.80 7.52 1.57
CA PHE A 16 -2.13 7.42 2.88
C PHE A 16 -0.63 7.75 2.82
N VAL A 17 0.05 7.36 1.74
CA VAL A 17 1.45 7.73 1.52
C VAL A 17 1.58 9.25 1.43
N ILE A 18 0.77 9.91 0.58
CA ILE A 18 0.79 11.38 0.44
C ILE A 18 0.44 12.07 1.76
N GLN A 19 -0.59 11.58 2.46
CA GLN A 19 -0.98 12.13 3.75
C GLN A 19 0.18 12.07 4.75
N THR A 20 0.94 10.98 4.76
CA THR A 20 2.05 10.81 5.70
C THR A 20 3.19 11.81 5.45
N PHE A 21 3.41 12.24 4.20
CA PHE A 21 4.38 13.30 3.89
C PHE A 21 3.88 14.71 4.26
N ASN A 22 2.57 14.95 4.20
CA ASN A 22 2.00 16.28 4.39
C ASN A 22 1.63 16.62 5.85
N THR A 23 1.54 15.62 6.73
CA THR A 23 1.16 15.84 8.13
C THR A 23 2.32 15.52 9.07
N THR A 24 2.61 16.39 10.03
CA THR A 24 3.42 16.04 11.21
C THR A 24 2.80 14.82 11.88
N PHE A 25 3.63 13.84 12.20
CA PHE A 25 3.20 12.50 12.59
C PHE A 25 2.17 12.55 13.72
N ASN A 26 0.98 11.99 13.47
CA ASN A 26 -0.09 11.87 14.46
C ASN A 26 -0.43 10.38 14.61
N VAL A 27 -0.42 9.88 15.84
CA VAL A 27 -0.71 8.48 16.19
C VAL A 27 -2.14 8.08 15.77
N SER A 28 -3.01 9.08 15.52
CA SER A 28 -4.32 8.87 14.93
C SER A 28 -4.23 8.00 13.67
N TYR A 29 -4.99 6.90 13.64
CA TYR A 29 -5.10 5.99 12.50
C TYR A 29 -3.85 5.16 12.16
N LEU A 30 -2.83 5.10 13.03
CA LEU A 30 -1.63 4.29 12.80
C LEU A 30 -1.97 2.80 12.55
N SER A 31 -2.82 2.23 13.39
CA SER A 31 -3.27 0.84 13.26
C SER A 31 -3.95 0.56 11.92
N LEU A 32 -4.83 1.48 11.47
CA LEU A 32 -5.51 1.38 10.19
C LEU A 32 -4.51 1.40 9.02
N ARG A 33 -3.52 2.31 9.06
CA ARG A 33 -2.48 2.42 8.03
C ARG A 33 -1.65 1.14 7.93
N ILE A 34 -1.24 0.58 9.07
CA ILE A 34 -0.48 -0.68 9.13
C ILE A 34 -1.30 -1.84 8.56
N ILE A 35 -2.53 -2.02 9.03
CA ILE A 35 -3.40 -3.12 8.55
C ILE A 35 -3.59 -3.00 7.04
N LEU A 36 -3.85 -1.79 6.55
CA LEU A 36 -4.09 -1.57 5.12
C LEU A 36 -2.83 -1.81 4.29
N ALA A 37 -1.66 -1.35 4.74
CA ALA A 37 -0.39 -1.56 4.04
C ALA A 37 -0.01 -3.05 3.98
N VAL A 38 -0.11 -3.77 5.10
CA VAL A 38 0.18 -5.21 5.15
C VAL A 38 -0.83 -6.02 4.36
N PHE A 39 -2.13 -5.71 4.49
CA PHE A 39 -3.18 -6.38 3.74
C PHE A 39 -2.99 -6.22 2.24
N THR A 40 -2.72 -5.00 1.79
CA THR A 40 -2.50 -4.73 0.36
C THR A 40 -1.24 -5.40 -0.16
N PHE A 41 -0.16 -5.46 0.64
CA PHE A 41 1.03 -6.22 0.29
C PHE A 41 0.74 -7.73 0.12
N VAL A 42 0.08 -8.36 1.09
CA VAL A 42 -0.25 -9.79 1.04
C VAL A 42 -1.18 -10.12 -0.14
N VAL A 43 -2.22 -9.31 -0.35
CA VAL A 43 -3.19 -9.51 -1.43
C VAL A 43 -2.53 -9.33 -2.79
N THR A 44 -1.69 -8.30 -2.97
CA THR A 44 -1.00 -8.06 -4.26
C THR A 44 0.04 -9.14 -4.54
N GLY A 45 0.76 -9.62 -3.51
CA GLY A 45 1.68 -10.75 -3.63
C GLY A 45 0.96 -12.03 -4.06
N TYR A 46 -0.16 -12.36 -3.43
CA TYR A 46 -0.98 -13.52 -3.82
C TYR A 46 -1.53 -13.38 -5.24
N LEU A 47 -2.07 -12.21 -5.61
CA LEU A 47 -2.61 -11.96 -6.94
C LEU A 47 -1.55 -11.95 -8.05
N LEU A 48 -0.30 -11.67 -7.71
CA LEU A 48 0.82 -11.74 -8.64
C LEU A 48 1.21 -13.21 -8.92
N LEU A 49 1.16 -14.07 -7.91
CA LEU A 49 1.36 -15.52 -8.09
C LEU A 49 0.23 -16.16 -8.91
N LEU A 50 -1.01 -15.68 -8.74
CA LEU A 50 -2.17 -16.14 -9.50
C LEU A 50 -2.30 -15.53 -10.91
N SER A 51 -1.25 -14.88 -11.44
CA SER A 51 -1.42 -14.06 -12.62
C SER A 51 -1.73 -14.87 -13.87
N ASN A 52 -2.99 -14.77 -14.31
CA ASN A 52 -3.51 -15.41 -15.51
C ASN A 52 -3.52 -14.38 -16.66
N ASN A 53 -2.81 -14.65 -17.76
CA ASN A 53 -2.67 -14.03 -19.11
C ASN A 53 -3.12 -12.58 -19.45
N ASN A 54 -3.63 -11.79 -18.51
CA ASN A 54 -4.05 -10.41 -18.68
C ASN A 54 -2.89 -9.47 -18.30
N LYS A 55 -2.12 -9.06 -19.31
CA LYS A 55 -0.95 -8.19 -19.17
C LYS A 55 -1.25 -6.93 -18.35
N TRP A 56 -2.39 -6.28 -18.59
CA TRP A 56 -2.81 -5.06 -17.89
C TRP A 56 -3.02 -5.27 -16.39
N GLY A 57 -3.70 -6.36 -16.02
CA GLY A 57 -3.92 -6.72 -14.62
C GLY A 57 -2.60 -6.99 -13.89
N THR A 58 -1.65 -7.64 -14.56
CA THR A 58 -0.32 -7.94 -14.00
C THR A 58 0.50 -6.67 -13.76
N TYR A 59 0.53 -5.74 -14.72
CA TYR A 59 1.22 -4.46 -14.53
C TYR A 59 0.63 -3.67 -13.36
N LEU A 60 -0.71 -3.66 -13.24
CA LEU A 60 -1.39 -2.99 -12.13
C LEU A 60 -1.09 -3.66 -10.78
N THR A 61 -0.99 -5.00 -10.72
CA THR A 61 -0.57 -5.72 -9.51
C THR A 61 0.87 -5.40 -9.11
N ILE A 62 1.80 -5.31 -10.07
CA ILE A 62 3.20 -4.98 -9.78
C ILE A 62 3.29 -3.55 -9.24
N LEU A 63 2.60 -2.62 -9.88
CA LEU A 63 2.60 -1.22 -9.47
C LEU A 63 2.00 -1.04 -8.06
N THR A 64 0.88 -1.72 -7.76
CA THR A 64 0.28 -1.70 -6.42
C THR A 64 1.16 -2.33 -5.37
N LEU A 65 1.88 -3.41 -5.70
CA LEU A 65 2.83 -4.05 -4.81
C LEU A 65 3.99 -3.10 -4.45
N ILE A 66 4.58 -2.42 -5.45
CA ILE A 66 5.64 -1.42 -5.22
C ILE A 66 5.16 -0.31 -4.28
N ILE A 67 3.93 0.19 -4.48
CA ILE A 67 3.38 1.24 -3.61
C ILE A 67 3.10 0.73 -2.20
N SER A 68 2.64 -0.51 -2.04
CA SER A 68 2.45 -1.09 -0.70
C SER A 68 3.78 -1.21 0.04
N LEU A 69 4.88 -1.55 -0.65
CA LEU A 69 6.22 -1.55 -0.06
C LEU A 69 6.67 -0.14 0.36
N ILE A 70 6.47 0.86 -0.51
CA ILE A 70 6.76 2.26 -0.17
C ILE A 70 5.95 2.69 1.06
N HIS A 71 4.67 2.32 1.11
CA HIS A 71 3.79 2.65 2.24
C HIS A 71 4.31 2.04 3.56
N ILE A 72 4.75 0.77 3.54
CA ILE A 72 5.35 0.12 4.71
C ILE A 72 6.64 0.85 5.15
N ILE A 73 7.52 1.20 4.22
CA ILE A 73 8.77 1.91 4.51
C ILE A 73 8.48 3.29 5.12
N VAL A 74 7.52 4.03 4.56
CA VAL A 74 7.11 5.34 5.07
C VAL A 74 6.56 5.23 6.49
N ILE A 75 5.73 4.20 6.78
CA ILE A 75 5.25 3.94 8.14
C ILE A 75 6.42 3.60 9.08
N ALA A 76 7.36 2.75 8.67
CA ALA A 76 8.50 2.37 9.49
C ALA A 76 9.41 3.58 9.80
N HIS A 77 9.74 4.38 8.79
CA HIS A 77 10.53 5.60 8.94
C HIS A 77 9.86 6.59 9.89
N SER A 78 8.56 6.77 9.71
CA SER A 78 7.82 7.74 10.52
C SER A 78 7.60 7.28 11.96
N MET A 79 7.46 5.97 12.21
CA MET A 79 7.53 5.40 13.57
C MET A 79 8.91 5.59 14.21
N TYR A 80 9.99 5.43 13.44
CA TYR A 80 11.35 5.66 13.93
C TYR A 80 11.55 7.11 14.40
N VAL A 81 11.15 8.08 13.56
CA VAL A 81 11.21 9.53 13.89
C VAL A 81 10.29 9.90 15.05
N TYR A 82 9.24 9.13 15.31
CA TYR A 82 8.38 9.38 16.46
C TYR A 82 8.98 8.89 17.79
N ILE A 83 9.70 7.76 17.74
CA ILE A 83 10.31 7.15 18.94
C ILE A 83 11.61 7.87 19.34
N TYR A 84 12.41 8.30 18.36
CA TYR A 84 13.74 8.88 18.53
C TYR A 84 13.76 10.35 18.12
#